data_AF-A0A090R197-F1
#
_entry.id   AF-A0A090R197-F1
#
_cell.length_a   1.000
_cell.length_b   1.000
_cell.length_c   1.000
_cell.angle_alpha   90.00
_cell.angle_beta   90.00
_cell.angle_gamma   90.00
#
_symmetry.space_group_name_H-M   'P 1'
#
loop_
_entity.id
_entity.type
_entity.pdbx_description
1 polymer ?
#
loop_
_entity_poly.entity_id
_entity_poly.type
_entity_poly.pdbx_seq_one_letter_code
_entity_poly.pdbx_strand_id
1 'polypeptide(L)'
;MAEGQKAGAPDIDIEIPLGKYHGMKLEVKTESGTVQANQKEKIEALNKLGYLSVVGKGFDACWDLITRYFALPLFDNITSICYRE
;
A
#
# COMPACT_ATOMS: atom_id res chain seq x y z
N MET A 1 -2.38 -19.97 -21.36
CA MET A 1 -2.93 -18.95 -20.46
C MET A 1 -1.74 -18.28 -19.81
N ALA A 2 -1.30 -17.12 -20.31
CA ALA A 2 -0.30 -16.31 -19.61
C ALA A 2 -1.11 -15.29 -18.82
N GLU A 3 -1.40 -15.60 -17.55
CA GLU A 3 -2.04 -14.64 -16.67
C GLU A 3 -1.01 -13.53 -16.42
N GLY A 4 -1.30 -12.35 -16.95
CA GLY A 4 -0.41 -11.20 -16.98
C GLY A 4 -0.20 -10.58 -15.62
N GLN A 5 0.36 -11.33 -14.66
CA GLN A 5 1.05 -10.72 -13.54
C GLN A 5 2.26 -9.99 -14.12
N LYS A 6 2.08 -8.70 -14.41
CA LYS A 6 3.21 -7.80 -14.63
C LYS A 6 4.12 -7.94 -13.40
N ALA A 7 5.38 -8.31 -13.63
CA ALA A 7 6.36 -8.42 -12.57
C ALA A 7 6.33 -7.15 -11.70
N GLY A 8 6.11 -7.32 -10.39
CA GLY A 8 6.01 -6.22 -9.42
C GLY A 8 4.62 -5.59 -9.28
N ALA A 9 3.52 -6.25 -9.67
CA ALA A 9 2.20 -5.91 -9.12
C ALA A 9 2.21 -6.08 -7.60
N PRO A 10 1.65 -5.14 -6.82
CA PRO A 10 1.56 -5.27 -5.37
C PRO A 10 0.72 -6.49 -5.00
N ASP A 11 1.10 -7.21 -3.95
CA ASP A 11 0.41 -8.43 -3.52
C ASP A 11 -1.05 -8.18 -3.14
N ILE A 12 -1.34 -6.99 -2.60
CA ILE A 12 -2.68 -6.58 -2.18
C ILE A 12 -3.03 -5.23 -2.81
N ASP A 13 -4.21 -5.17 -3.42
CA ASP A 13 -4.79 -3.98 -4.04
C ASP A 13 -6.17 -3.68 -3.41
N ILE A 14 -6.35 -2.48 -2.88
CA ILE A 14 -7.59 -2.01 -2.27
C ILE A 14 -8.08 -0.78 -3.05
N GLU A 15 -9.11 -0.98 -3.85
CA GLU A 15 -9.72 0.02 -4.73
C GLU A 15 -10.81 0.85 -4.04
N ILE A 16 -10.61 1.16 -2.76
CA ILE A 16 -11.57 1.92 -1.93
C ILE A 16 -10.90 3.24 -1.54
N PRO A 17 -11.33 4.39 -2.07
CA PRO A 17 -10.77 5.69 -1.69
C PRO A 17 -11.16 6.08 -0.25
N LEU A 18 -10.17 6.36 0.59
CA LEU A 18 -10.36 6.77 1.98
C LEU A 18 -9.37 7.87 2.37
N GLY A 19 -9.82 8.80 3.21
CA GLY A 19 -9.08 10.01 3.57
C GLY A 19 -8.61 10.77 2.34
N LYS A 20 -7.29 10.97 2.21
CA LYS A 20 -6.67 11.61 1.04
C LYS A 20 -6.24 10.66 -0.08
N TYR A 21 -6.45 9.36 0.08
CA TYR A 21 -5.89 8.37 -0.83
C TYR A 21 -6.92 7.86 -1.83
N HIS A 22 -6.51 7.73 -3.09
CA HIS A 22 -7.34 7.17 -4.16
C HIS A 22 -7.52 5.64 -4.06
N GLY A 23 -6.81 5.00 -3.14
CA GLY A 23 -6.75 3.55 -2.93
C GLY A 23 -5.46 3.18 -2.18
N MET A 24 -5.37 1.93 -1.73
CA MET A 24 -4.17 1.40 -1.07
C MET A 24 -3.54 0.27 -1.89
N LYS A 25 -2.21 0.29 -1.98
CA LYS A 25 -1.38 -0.76 -2.58
C LYS A 25 -0.41 -1.27 -1.51
N LEU A 26 -0.45 -2.56 -1.22
CA LEU A 26 0.41 -3.16 -0.20
C LEU A 26 1.28 -4.25 -0.81
N GLU A 27 2.58 -4.00 -0.78
CA GLU A 27 3.61 -4.99 -1.10
C GLU A 27 3.93 -5.79 0.17
N VAL A 28 3.71 -7.10 0.14
CA VAL A 28 3.90 -7.98 1.30
C VAL A 28 5.29 -8.60 1.24
N LYS A 29 6.01 -8.53 2.34
CA LYS A 29 7.28 -9.21 2.52
C LYS A 29 7.25 -10.05 3.79
N THR A 30 8.10 -11.08 3.83
CA THR A 30 8.45 -11.74 5.09
C THR A 30 9.19 -10.76 6.00
N GLU A 31 9.38 -11.09 7.27
CA GLU A 31 10.11 -10.25 8.22
C GLU A 31 11.52 -9.90 7.74
N SER A 32 12.22 -10.89 7.15
CA SER A 32 13.55 -10.74 6.54
C SER A 32 13.52 -10.34 5.06
N GLY A 33 12.33 -10.26 4.45
CA GLY A 33 12.15 -9.97 3.03
C GLY A 33 12.62 -8.55 2.68
N THR A 34 13.31 -8.45 1.54
CA THR A 34 13.82 -7.18 1.03
C THR A 34 13.02 -6.71 -0.19
N VAL A 35 12.80 -5.41 -0.26
CA VAL A 35 12.10 -4.73 -1.37
C VAL A 35 13.11 -4.45 -2.49
N GLN A 36 12.82 -4.92 -3.70
CA GLN A 36 13.67 -4.72 -4.86
C GLN A 36 13.63 -3.25 -5.34
N ALA A 37 14.65 -2.81 -6.09
CA ALA A 37 14.77 -1.41 -6.52
C ALA A 37 13.56 -0.94 -7.36
N ASN A 38 13.16 -1.74 -8.36
CA ASN A 38 11.97 -1.49 -9.18
C ASN A 38 10.67 -1.40 -8.35
N GLN A 39 10.56 -2.17 -7.27
CA GLN A 39 9.41 -2.13 -6.37
C GLN A 39 9.39 -0.80 -5.61
N LYS A 40 10.54 -0.31 -5.14
CA LYS A 40 10.65 1.02 -4.49
C LYS A 40 10.25 2.14 -5.44
N GLU A 41 10.75 2.12 -6.68
CA GLU A 41 10.41 3.12 -7.70
C GLU A 41 8.91 3.14 -7.99
N LYS A 42 8.30 1.96 -8.10
CA LYS A 42 6.85 1.83 -8.33
C LYS A 42 6.03 2.35 -7.14
N ILE A 43 6.43 2.02 -5.92
CA ILE A 43 5.80 2.52 -4.69
C ILE A 43 5.86 4.05 -4.64
N GLU A 44 7.01 4.64 -4.94
CA GLU A 44 7.17 6.09 -4.98
C GLU A 44 6.26 6.74 -6.04
N ALA A 45 6.21 6.16 -7.25
CA ALA A 45 5.35 6.64 -8.32
C ALA A 45 3.86 6.59 -7.94
N LEU A 46 3.40 5.50 -7.32
CA LEU A 46 2.02 5.36 -6.85
C LEU A 46 1.66 6.36 -5.75
N ASN A 47 2.58 6.59 -4.81
CA ASN A 47 2.40 7.61 -3.77
C ASN A 47 2.29 9.02 -4.38
N LYS A 48 3.08 9.35 -5.40
CA LYS A 48 2.97 10.62 -6.14
C LYS A 48 1.63 10.78 -6.88
N LEU A 49 0.99 9.67 -7.27
CA LEU A 49 -0.33 9.64 -7.91
C LEU A 49 -1.50 9.70 -6.90
N GLY A 50 -1.22 9.79 -5.60
CA GLY A 50 -2.24 9.91 -4.56
C GLY A 50 -2.75 8.58 -4.01
N TYR A 51 -2.10 7.45 -4.29
CA TYR A 51 -2.39 6.18 -3.60
C TYR A 51 -1.60 6.09 -2.29
N LEU A 52 -2.09 5.31 -1.33
CA LEU A 52 -1.26 4.84 -0.22
C LEU A 52 -0.52 3.58 -0.68
N SER A 53 0.73 3.71 -1.12
CA SER A 53 1.55 2.56 -1.50
C SER A 53 2.63 2.31 -0.45
N VAL A 54 2.59 1.14 0.19
CA VAL A 54 3.45 0.81 1.35
C VAL A 54 3.92 -0.64 1.31
N VAL A 55 4.91 -0.95 2.14
CA VAL A 55 5.45 -2.31 2.32
C VAL A 55 5.10 -2.80 3.71
N GLY A 56 4.46 -3.96 3.81
CA GLY A 56 4.22 -4.65 5.08
C GLY A 56 5.18 -5.82 5.23
N LYS A 57 5.85 -5.94 6.39
CA LYS A 57 6.78 -7.03 6.70
C LYS A 57 6.20 -7.94 7.77
N GLY A 58 5.88 -9.17 7.39
CA GLY A 58 5.16 -10.10 8.27
C GLY A 58 3.68 -9.74 8.42
N PHE A 59 2.94 -10.63 9.08
CA PHE A 59 1.49 -10.51 9.21
C PHE A 59 1.07 -9.26 9.97
N ASP A 60 1.67 -9.02 11.14
CA ASP A 60 1.24 -7.94 12.05
C ASP A 60 1.38 -6.55 11.40
N ALA A 61 2.49 -6.32 10.68
CA ALA A 61 2.69 -5.05 9.98
C ALA A 61 1.68 -4.87 8.83
N CYS A 62 1.38 -5.93 8.08
CA CYS A 62 0.37 -5.87 7.02
C CYS A 62 -1.02 -5.58 7.60
N TRP A 63 -1.38 -6.26 8.68
CA TRP A 63 -2.65 -6.10 9.36
C TRP A 63 -2.82 -4.69 9.94
N ASP A 64 -1.80 -4.15 10.61
CA ASP A 64 -1.81 -2.79 11.14
C ASP A 64 -1.98 -1.74 10.03
N LEU A 65 -1.27 -1.88 8.90
CA LEU A 65 -1.42 -0.96 7.76
C LEU A 65 -2.84 -1.00 7.18
N ILE A 66 -3.40 -2.18 6.98
CA ILE A 66 -4.75 -2.35 6.43
C ILE A 66 -5.80 -1.78 7.39
N THR A 67 -5.73 -2.14 8.67
CA THR A 67 -6.70 -1.68 9.67
C THR A 67 -6.67 -0.16 9.83
N ARG A 68 -5.47 0.46 9.83
CA ARG A 68 -5.34 1.93 9.84
C ARG A 68 -5.89 2.58 8.59
N TYR A 69 -5.71 1.97 7.42
CA TYR A 69 -6.30 2.47 6.18
C TYR A 69 -7.83 2.49 6.26
N PHE A 70 -8.45 1.40 6.73
CA PHE A 70 -9.90 1.31 6.89
C PHE A 70 -10.46 2.17 8.04
N ALA A 71 -9.61 2.65 8.95
CA ALA A 71 -10.01 3.60 9.99
C ALA A 71 -10.08 5.06 9.51
N LEU A 72 -9.62 5.34 8.28
CA LEU A 72 -9.76 6.66 7.67
C LEU A 72 -11.23 6.98 7.35
N PRO A 73 -11.62 8.27 7.32
CA PRO A 73 -12.94 8.67 6.85
C PRO A 73 -13.12 8.34 5.37
N LEU A 74 -14.36 8.46 4.89
CA LEU A 74 -14.63 8.50 3.45
C LEU A 74 -13.78 9.58 2.77
N PHE A 75 -13.47 9.37 1.49
CA PHE A 75 -12.58 10.24 0.73
C PHE A 75 -12.91 11.72 0.90
N ASP A 76 -11.99 12.43 1.55
CA ASP A 76 -12.08 13.86 1.89
C ASP A 76 -10.93 14.68 1.29
N ASN A 77 -9.98 14.00 0.63
CA ASN A 77 -8.78 14.60 0.03
C ASN A 77 -7.87 15.35 1.04
N ILE A 78 -8.02 15.09 2.34
CA ILE A 78 -7.34 15.82 3.41
C ILE A 78 -6.69 14.85 4.40
N THR A 79 -7.45 13.88 4.91
CA THR A 79 -7.03 13.05 6.04
C THR A 79 -5.99 12.03 5.61
N SER A 80 -4.78 12.14 6.15
CA SER A 80 -3.71 11.15 5.95
C SER A 80 -3.68 10.09 7.04
N ILE A 81 -3.07 8.96 6.74
CA ILE A 81 -2.76 7.95 7.76
C ILE A 81 -1.86 8.57 8.84
N CYS A 82 -2.17 8.33 10.11
CA CYS A 82 -1.33 8.74 11.23
C CYS A 82 -0.38 7.59 11.59
N TYR A 83 0.92 7.82 11.46
CA TYR A 83 1.93 6.92 12.01
C TYR A 83 2.15 7.31 13.47
N ARG A 84 1.89 6.38 14.41
CA ARG A 84 2.39 6.55 15.77
C ARG A 84 3.89 6.23 15.76
N GLU A 85 4.68 7.11 16.37
CA GLU A 85 6.11 6.93 16.65
C GLU A 85 6.35 5.77 17.61
#